data_AF-A0A9W8ZZ36-F1
#
_entry.id   AF-A0A9W8ZZ36-F1
#
_cell.length_a   1.000
_cell.length_b   1.000
_cell.length_c   1.000
_cell.angle_alpha   90.00
_cell.angle_beta   90.00
_cell.angle_gamma   90.00
#
_symmetry.space_group_name_H-M   'P 1'
#
loop_
_entity.id
_entity.type
_entity.pdbx_description
1 polymer ?
#
loop_
_entity_poly.entity_id
_entity_poly.type
_entity_poly.pdbx_seq_one_letter_code
_entity_poly.pdbx_strand_id
1 'polypeptide(L)'
;MWNTLLFSIGILVALGVFKALLLRSKLPPGPPALPLLGNLLQILTSRTWLVFDQWTKKYGPIFYLNIAGQNTIVLGTHKAAADLLD
;
A
#
# COMPACT_ATOMS: atom_id res chain seq x y z
N MET A 1 -3.57 30.77 -19.52
CA MET A 1 -2.93 29.53 -19.99
C MET A 1 -2.31 28.70 -18.85
N TRP A 2 -1.66 29.32 -17.86
CA TRP A 2 -1.13 28.59 -16.68
C TRP A 2 -2.23 28.05 -15.75
N ASN A 3 -3.28 28.84 -15.48
CA ASN A 3 -4.37 28.42 -14.60
C ASN A 3 -5.11 27.18 -15.11
N THR A 4 -5.32 27.05 -16.42
CA THR A 4 -5.97 25.88 -17.02
C THR A 4 -5.13 24.60 -16.85
N LEU A 5 -3.80 24.71 -16.84
CA LEU A 5 -2.91 23.58 -16.55
C LEU A 5 -2.94 23.19 -15.07
N LEU A 6 -3.03 24.16 -14.16
CA LEU A 6 -3.16 23.88 -12.72
C LEU A 6 -4.50 23.20 -12.40
N PHE A 7 -5.61 23.65 -13.01
CA PHE A 7 -6.91 23.03 -12.84
C PHE A 7 -6.95 21.59 -13.40
N SER A 8 -6.33 21.35 -14.56
CA SER A 8 -6.31 20.00 -15.14
C SER A 8 -5.46 19.03 -14.31
N ILE A 9 -4.31 19.46 -13.78
CA ILE A 9 -3.49 18.66 -12.85
C ILE A 9 -4.30 18.36 -11.58
N GLY A 10 -4.97 19.36 -11.00
CA GLY A 10 -5.81 19.18 -9.82
C GLY A 10 -6.93 18.16 -10.02
N ILE A 11 -7.60 18.20 -11.19
CA ILE A 11 -8.64 17.23 -11.55
C ILE A 11 -8.07 15.83 -11.70
N LEU A 12 -6.92 15.66 -12.38
CA LEU A 12 -6.29 14.35 -12.54
C LEU A 12 -5.88 13.74 -11.20
N VAL A 13 -5.32 14.54 -10.29
CA VAL A 13 -4.98 14.10 -8.94
C VAL A 13 -6.24 13.73 -8.16
N ALA A 14 -7.29 14.56 -8.20
CA ALA A 14 -8.55 14.29 -7.52
C ALA A 14 -9.21 13.00 -8.01
N LEU A 15 -9.25 12.75 -9.33
CA LEU A 15 -9.76 11.51 -9.92
C LEU A 15 -8.93 10.30 -9.49
N GLY A 16 -7.59 10.43 -9.48
CA GLY A 16 -6.69 9.39 -9.01
C GLY A 16 -6.91 9.04 -7.54
N VAL A 17 -7.06 10.05 -6.68
CA VAL A 17 -7.36 9.89 -5.25
C VAL A 17 -8.74 9.24 -5.06
N PHE A 18 -9.77 9.71 -5.76
CA PHE A 18 -11.12 9.17 -5.66
C PHE A 18 -11.16 7.68 -6.04
N LYS A 19 -10.53 7.31 -7.16
CA LYS A 19 -10.41 5.91 -7.59
C LYS A 19 -9.66 5.07 -6.55
N ALA A 20 -8.57 5.58 -5.97
CA ALA A 20 -7.81 4.89 -4.94
C ALA A 20 -8.64 4.64 -3.66
N LEU A 21 -9.46 5.61 -3.26
CA LEU A 21 -10.35 5.47 -2.10
C LEU A 21 -11.45 4.42 -2.34
N LEU A 22 -12.05 4.41 -3.53
CA LEU A 22 -13.09 3.44 -3.89
C LEU A 22 -12.57 1.99 -3.91
N LEU A 23 -11.34 1.79 -4.41
CA LEU A 23 -10.73 0.46 -4.53
C LEU A 23 -10.25 -0.11 -3.19
N ARG A 24 -10.16 0.71 -2.13
CA ARG A 24 -9.64 0.30 -0.82
C ARG A 24 -10.53 -0.71 -0.09
N SER A 25 -11.82 -0.78 -0.42
CA SER A 25 -12.81 -1.59 0.32
C SER A 25 -12.69 -3.11 0.12
N LYS A 26 -11.94 -3.58 -0.88
CA LYS A 26 -11.82 -5.03 -1.22
C LYS A 26 -10.45 -5.64 -0.89
N LEU A 27 -9.60 -4.90 -0.18
CA LEU A 27 -8.22 -5.32 0.06
C LEU A 27 -8.10 -6.04 1.42
N PRO A 28 -7.17 -7.02 1.54
CA PRO A 28 -6.84 -7.63 2.82
C PRO A 28 -6.39 -6.58 3.85
N PRO A 29 -6.40 -6.92 5.15
CA PRO A 29 -5.92 -6.01 6.19
C PRO A 29 -4.48 -5.57 5.93
N GLY A 30 -4.16 -4.33 6.31
CA GLY A 30 -2.82 -3.77 6.13
C GLY A 30 -2.71 -2.31 6.56
N PRO A 31 -1.49 -1.75 6.55
CA PRO A 31 -1.26 -0.35 6.87
C PRO A 31 -1.95 0.57 5.84
N PRO A 32 -2.37 1.77 6.28
CA PRO A 32 -3.00 2.75 5.41
C PRO A 32 -2.01 3.22 4.33
N ALA A 33 -2.39 3.00 3.08
CA ALA A 33 -1.64 3.39 1.90
C ALA A 33 -1.95 4.82 1.47
N LEU A 34 -0.93 5.57 1.08
CA LEU A 34 -1.10 6.90 0.48
C LEU A 34 -1.68 6.77 -0.94
N PRO A 35 -2.51 7.73 -1.40
CA PRO A 35 -2.91 7.77 -2.79
C PRO A 35 -1.68 7.83 -3.71
N LEU A 36 -1.72 7.08 -4.82
CA LEU A 36 -0.66 6.97 -5.85
C LEU A 36 0.64 6.28 -5.41
N LEU A 37 1.22 6.65 -4.26
CA LEU A 37 2.51 6.11 -3.78
C LEU A 37 2.37 4.80 -3.00
N GLY A 38 1.20 4.56 -2.41
CA GLY A 38 0.97 3.43 -1.53
C GLY A 38 1.71 3.55 -0.20
N ASN A 39 2.30 2.46 0.24
CA ASN A 39 3.13 2.30 1.44
C ASN A 39 4.62 2.48 1.15
N LEU A 40 5.01 2.91 -0.06
CA LEU A 40 6.43 3.06 -0.45
C LEU A 40 7.21 3.88 0.58
N LEU A 41 6.70 5.06 0.96
CA LEU A 41 7.38 5.94 1.92
C LEU A 41 7.56 5.31 3.32
N GLN A 42 6.68 4.38 3.70
CA GLN A 42 6.75 3.70 5.01
C GLN A 42 7.81 2.59 5.03
N ILE A 43 8.18 2.05 3.87
CA ILE A 43 9.17 0.96 3.74
C ILE A 43 10.57 1.45 3.34
N LEU A 44 10.70 2.72 2.92
CA LEU A 44 11.98 3.40 2.61
C LEU A 44 12.78 3.72 3.89
N THR A 45 13.12 2.69 4.64
CA THR A 45 13.97 2.77 5.83
C THR A 45 15.09 1.74 5.71
N SER A 46 16.23 2.00 6.33
CA SER A 46 17.33 1.03 6.39
C SER A 46 16.96 -0.25 7.14
N ARG A 47 15.87 -0.24 7.92
CA ARG A 47 15.41 -1.36 8.76
C ARG A 47 14.00 -1.82 8.42
N THR A 48 13.71 -2.05 7.13
CA THR A 48 12.37 -2.44 6.66
C THR A 48 11.83 -3.70 7.34
N TRP A 49 12.69 -4.65 7.70
CA TRP A 49 12.29 -5.88 8.40
C TRP A 49 11.66 -5.62 9.78
N LEU A 50 12.07 -4.56 10.49
CA LEU A 50 11.45 -4.20 11.77
C LEU A 50 10.03 -3.68 11.57
N VAL A 51 9.82 -2.89 10.51
CA VAL A 51 8.49 -2.39 10.15
C VAL A 51 7.58 -3.57 9.78
N PHE A 52 8.09 -4.53 9.02
CA PHE A 52 7.34 -5.74 8.67
C PHE A 52 7.03 -6.60 9.89
N ASP A 53 7.96 -6.82 10.82
CA ASP A 53 7.69 -7.52 12.08
C ASP A 53 6.59 -6.82 12.91
N GLN A 54 6.64 -5.50 13.03
CA GLN A 54 5.60 -4.72 13.71
C GLN A 54 4.24 -4.86 13.02
N TRP A 55 4.21 -4.83 11.68
CA TRP A 55 2.98 -5.01 10.91
C TRP A 55 2.45 -6.42 10.96
N THR A 56 3.30 -7.45 10.98
CA THR A 56 2.88 -8.84 11.19
C THR A 56 2.20 -9.00 12.53
N LYS A 57 2.74 -8.40 13.59
CA LYS A 57 2.11 -8.40 14.93
C LYS A 57 0.79 -7.65 14.97
N LYS A 58 0.66 -6.57 14.18
CA LYS A 58 -0.52 -5.69 14.19
C LYS A 58 -1.66 -6.14 13.28
N TYR A 59 -1.33 -6.58 12.07
CA TYR A 59 -2.29 -6.90 11.00
C TYR A 59 -2.46 -8.40 10.79
N GLY A 60 -1.56 -9.22 11.35
CA GLY A 60 -1.60 -10.67 11.29
C GLY A 60 -0.51 -11.27 10.39
N PRO A 61 -0.48 -12.62 10.29
CA PRO A 61 0.56 -13.36 9.57
C PRO A 61 0.56 -13.11 8.06
N ILE A 62 -0.53 -12.59 7.50
CA ILE A 62 -0.66 -12.23 6.08
C ILE A 62 -1.31 -10.85 6.03
N PHE A 63 -0.65 -9.91 5.36
CA PHE A 63 -1.19 -8.55 5.21
C PHE A 63 -0.86 -7.96 3.84
N TYR A 64 -1.62 -6.96 3.44
CA TYR A 64 -1.54 -6.31 2.14
C TYR A 64 -0.74 -5.01 2.19
N LEU A 65 0.04 -4.75 1.15
CA LEU A 65 0.72 -3.49 0.87
C LEU A 65 0.46 -3.04 -0.58
N ASN A 66 0.42 -1.73 -0.80
CA ASN A 66 0.62 -1.16 -2.12
C ASN A 66 2.00 -0.53 -2.17
N ILE A 67 2.81 -0.79 -3.21
CA ILE A 67 4.13 -0.17 -3.37
C ILE A 67 4.15 0.49 -4.74
N ALA A 68 4.01 1.82 -4.78
CA ALA A 68 3.98 2.60 -6.03
C ALA A 68 2.99 2.07 -7.08
N GLY A 69 1.78 1.68 -6.65
CA GLY A 69 0.76 1.09 -7.52
C GLY A 69 0.78 -0.43 -7.60
N GLN A 70 1.87 -1.09 -7.16
CA GLN A 70 1.96 -2.54 -7.14
C GLN A 70 1.26 -3.13 -5.90
N ASN A 71 0.26 -3.98 -6.14
CA ASN A 71 -0.41 -4.75 -5.09
C ASN A 71 0.51 -5.89 -4.62
N THR A 72 0.85 -5.89 -3.34
CA THR A 72 1.81 -6.82 -2.73
C THR A 72 1.17 -7.48 -1.50
N ILE A 73 1.28 -8.80 -1.39
CA ILE A 73 0.92 -9.53 -0.16
C ILE A 73 2.20 -9.92 0.55
N VAL A 74 2.27 -9.67 1.84
CA VAL A 74 3.41 -10.01 2.69
C VAL A 74 3.04 -11.18 3.58
N LEU A 75 3.89 -12.21 3.59
CA LEU A 75 3.83 -13.36 4.48
C LEU A 75 4.78 -13.12 5.64
N GLY A 76 4.24 -12.78 6.80
CA GLY A 76 4.99 -12.38 7.98
C GLY A 76 5.49 -13.55 8.84
N THR A 77 5.08 -14.78 8.55
CA THR A 77 5.44 -15.96 9.36
C THR A 77 5.93 -17.10 8.46
N HIS A 78 6.84 -17.92 9.01
CA HIS A 78 7.32 -19.11 8.31
C HIS A 78 6.18 -20.07 7.94
N LYS A 79 5.20 -20.25 8.84
CA LYS A 79 4.03 -21.09 8.58
C LYS A 79 3.24 -20.59 7.36
N ALA A 80 2.93 -19.30 7.29
CA ALA A 80 2.20 -18.73 6.15
C ALA A 80 2.96 -18.83 4.83
N ALA A 81 4.30 -18.81 4.87
CA ALA A 81 5.14 -19.01 3.70
C ALA A 81 5.17 -20.48 3.25
N ALA A 82 5.30 -21.42 4.19
CA ALA A 82 5.27 -22.85 3.90
C ALA A 82 3.90 -23.29 3.37
N ASP A 83 2.82 -22.90 4.05
CA ASP A 83 1.44 -23.20 3.65
C ASP A 83 1.07 -22.65 2.25
N LEU A 84 1.84 -21.70 1.69
CA LEU A 84 1.65 -21.19 0.33
C LEU A 84 2.40 -21.99 -0.74
N LEU A 85 3.52 -22.61 -0.36
CA LEU A 85 4.41 -23.34 -1.27
C LEU A 85 4.08 -24.84 -1.34
N ASP A 86 3.43 -25.36 -0.32
CA ASP A 86 2.84 -26.71 -0.28
C ASP A 86 1.59 -26.81 -1.18
#